data_AF-A0A2E0RSZ8-F1
#
_entry.id   AF-A0A2E0RSZ8-F1
#
_cell.length_a   1.000
_cell.length_b   1.000
_cell.length_c   1.000
_cell.angle_alpha   90.00
_cell.angle_beta   90.00
_cell.angle_gamma   90.00
#
_symmetry.space_group_name_H-M   'P 1'
#
loop_
_entity.id
_entity.type
_entity.pdbx_description
1 polymer ?
#
loop_
_entity_poly.entity_id
_entity_poly.type
_entity_poly.pdbx_seq_one_letter_code
_entity_poly.pdbx_strand_id
1 'polypeptide(L)'
;MTVLSPRSSSRPLAFLALALLAPLAACTPDDDASDGTTGCAERVRVASLAAEPDEQVRLLDEALLACNSYDGFRTQVGRYPGIIGYDVNTFLELRCERADDDRITNTAACRAVVAPPTTPPPDTEVELVFVGDTVDGRRVEIRPSADVPFEGDIPAVVQQTVDIAVESGCPGVLDQRDLWLAQIDDSPTGDVASVFAQHAQNVAVYIGCEPTPIDGSTAG
;
A
#
# COMPACT_ATOMS: atom_id res chain seq x y z
N MET A 1 -5.86 25.46 -56.41
CA MET A 1 -5.01 26.15 -57.39
C MET A 1 -4.51 27.45 -56.78
N THR A 2 -3.20 27.49 -56.52
CA THR A 2 -2.26 28.57 -56.86
C THR A 2 -2.64 30.05 -56.64
N VAL A 3 -2.01 30.65 -55.61
CA VAL A 3 -1.18 31.89 -55.58
C VAL A 3 -1.65 33.14 -56.36
N LEU A 4 -1.73 34.31 -55.70
CA LEU A 4 -0.96 35.53 -56.08
C LEU A 4 -1.12 36.72 -55.10
N SER A 5 0.02 37.37 -54.89
CA SER A 5 0.43 38.41 -53.92
C SER A 5 -0.25 39.79 -54.04
N PRO A 6 0.15 40.81 -53.23
CA PRO A 6 1.26 41.68 -53.67
C PRO A 6 2.25 42.15 -52.58
N ARG A 7 3.45 42.50 -53.09
CA ARG A 7 4.61 43.12 -52.44
C ARG A 7 4.36 44.59 -52.04
N SER A 8 5.04 45.06 -51.00
CA SER A 8 5.63 46.42 -50.92
C SER A 8 6.67 46.43 -49.78
N SER A 9 7.97 46.26 -50.07
CA SER A 9 8.97 47.30 -50.32
C SER A 9 9.40 48.10 -49.07
N SER A 10 10.57 47.79 -48.51
CA SER A 10 11.73 48.69 -48.42
C SER A 10 12.80 48.22 -47.41
N ARG A 11 14.02 48.02 -47.92
CA ARG A 11 15.32 47.87 -47.22
C ARG A 11 15.82 49.26 -46.74
N PRO A 12 16.80 49.43 -45.81
CA PRO A 12 18.09 48.70 -45.78
C PRO A 12 18.83 48.50 -44.43
N LEU A 13 19.82 47.59 -44.50
CA LEU A 13 21.15 47.53 -43.85
C LEU A 13 21.40 48.19 -42.48
N ALA A 14 21.83 47.37 -41.51
CA ALA A 14 23.03 47.64 -40.74
C ALA A 14 23.66 46.33 -40.24
N PHE A 15 24.75 45.93 -40.88
CA PHE A 15 25.71 44.97 -40.36
C PHE A 15 26.37 45.57 -39.11
N LEU A 16 26.34 44.87 -37.99
CA LEU A 16 27.30 45.08 -36.90
C LEU A 16 27.84 43.73 -36.46
N ALA A 17 29.00 43.40 -37.01
CA ALA A 17 29.90 42.41 -36.45
C ALA A 17 30.57 43.03 -35.23
N LEU A 18 30.33 42.46 -34.05
CA LEU A 18 31.16 42.72 -32.87
C LEU A 18 31.71 41.37 -32.40
N ALA A 19 32.90 41.04 -32.89
CA ALA A 19 33.75 40.04 -32.28
C ALA A 19 34.37 40.67 -31.03
N LEU A 20 34.00 40.17 -29.85
CA LEU A 20 34.68 40.49 -28.61
C LEU A 20 35.12 39.19 -27.93
N LEU A 21 36.43 39.16 -27.71
CA LEU A 21 37.23 38.16 -27.04
C LEU A 21 36.58 37.58 -25.78
N ALA A 22 36.66 36.26 -25.67
CA ALA A 22 36.41 35.51 -24.45
C ALA A 22 37.32 35.99 -23.31
N PRO A 23 36.82 35.92 -22.07
CA PRO A 23 37.48 35.13 -21.06
C PRO A 23 36.73 33.80 -20.95
N LEU A 24 37.49 32.70 -21.07
CA LEU A 24 37.12 31.44 -20.45
C LEU A 24 37.09 31.69 -18.94
N ALA A 25 35.99 32.26 -18.47
CA ALA A 25 35.60 32.11 -17.09
C ALA A 25 35.25 30.62 -16.96
N ALA A 26 36.22 29.87 -16.43
CA ALA A 26 35.91 28.66 -15.70
C ALA A 26 34.85 29.06 -14.67
N CYS A 27 33.57 28.86 -14.99
CA CYS A 27 32.54 28.70 -13.98
C CYS A 27 32.96 27.45 -13.22
N THR A 28 33.71 27.65 -12.14
CA THR A 28 33.56 26.84 -10.95
C THR A 28 32.07 26.60 -10.77
N PRO A 29 31.63 25.36 -10.53
CA PRO A 29 30.32 25.16 -9.95
C PRO A 29 30.29 26.05 -8.71
N ASP A 30 29.54 27.15 -8.76
CA ASP A 30 29.00 27.68 -7.52
C ASP A 30 28.18 26.52 -6.98
N ASP A 31 28.70 25.90 -5.93
CA ASP A 31 27.96 25.04 -5.03
C ASP A 31 26.89 25.92 -4.34
N ASP A 32 25.93 26.43 -5.12
CA ASP A 32 24.63 26.87 -4.63
C ASP A 32 23.85 25.61 -4.25
N ALA A 33 24.31 25.00 -3.17
CA ALA A 33 23.53 24.08 -2.38
C ALA A 33 22.37 24.86 -1.74
N SER A 34 21.30 25.14 -2.49
CA SER A 34 19.94 25.45 -1.99
C SER A 34 18.91 25.72 -3.11
N ASP A 35 18.55 24.70 -3.89
CA ASP A 35 17.27 24.73 -4.63
C ASP A 35 16.51 23.39 -4.57
N GLY A 36 16.69 22.66 -3.47
CA GLY A 36 15.90 21.46 -3.16
C GLY A 36 14.50 21.76 -2.57
N THR A 37 14.19 23.03 -2.29
CA THR A 37 12.95 23.47 -1.63
C THR A 37 11.85 23.90 -2.59
N THR A 38 12.19 24.42 -3.78
CA THR A 38 11.21 24.82 -4.81
C THR A 38 10.46 23.62 -5.40
N GLY A 39 11.14 22.51 -5.65
CA GLY A 39 10.53 21.27 -6.15
C GLY A 39 9.56 20.61 -5.16
N CYS A 40 9.92 20.56 -3.88
CA CYS A 40 9.07 20.01 -2.81
C CYS A 40 7.79 20.84 -2.61
N ALA A 41 7.93 22.17 -2.48
CA ALA A 41 6.80 23.06 -2.27
C ALA A 41 5.80 23.03 -3.43
N GLU A 42 6.30 23.00 -4.66
CA GLU A 42 5.46 22.96 -5.85
C GLU A 42 4.70 21.63 -5.98
N ARG A 43 5.34 20.49 -5.71
CA ARG A 43 4.66 19.19 -5.77
C ARG A 43 3.57 19.04 -4.72
N VAL A 44 3.80 19.53 -3.50
CA VAL A 44 2.75 19.57 -2.47
C VAL A 44 1.60 20.49 -2.88
N ARG A 45 1.89 21.63 -3.51
CA ARG A 45 0.85 22.52 -4.06
C ARG A 45 0.03 21.84 -5.16
N VAL A 46 0.66 21.08 -6.04
CA VAL A 46 -0.06 20.35 -7.10
C VAL A 46 -0.93 19.25 -6.48
N ALA A 47 -0.40 18.50 -5.50
CA ALA A 47 -1.17 17.49 -4.77
C ALA A 47 -2.38 18.07 -4.03
N SER A 48 -2.28 19.29 -3.49
CA SER A 48 -3.38 19.95 -2.77
C SER A 48 -4.54 20.37 -3.67
N LEU A 49 -4.32 20.44 -4.98
CA LEU A 49 -5.32 20.80 -5.97
C LEU A 49 -5.98 19.57 -6.62
N ALA A 50 -5.52 18.36 -6.31
CA ALA A 50 -6.12 17.13 -6.82
C ALA A 50 -7.54 16.94 -6.25
N ALA A 51 -8.48 16.65 -7.14
CA ALA A 51 -9.88 16.42 -6.77
C ALA A 51 -10.14 14.96 -6.36
N GLU A 52 -9.41 14.02 -6.95
CA GLU A 52 -9.56 12.59 -6.69
C GLU A 52 -8.56 12.11 -5.62
N PRO A 53 -9.00 11.34 -4.61
CA PRO A 53 -8.13 10.88 -3.53
C PRO A 53 -6.92 10.05 -3.99
N ASP A 54 -7.11 9.13 -4.94
CA ASP A 54 -6.03 8.28 -5.43
C ASP A 54 -4.94 9.08 -6.15
N GLU A 55 -5.36 10.09 -6.90
CA GLU A 55 -4.44 11.01 -7.59
C GLU A 55 -3.71 11.92 -6.59
N GLN A 56 -4.39 12.37 -5.54
CA GLN A 56 -3.77 13.13 -4.47
C GLN A 56 -2.67 12.32 -3.76
N VAL A 57 -2.91 11.04 -3.45
CA VAL A 57 -1.90 10.16 -2.84
C VAL A 57 -0.69 10.00 -3.76
N ARG A 58 -0.93 9.72 -5.05
CA ARG A 58 0.15 9.58 -6.05
C ARG A 58 1.01 10.84 -6.17
N LEU A 59 0.39 12.03 -6.14
CA LEU A 59 1.10 13.31 -6.19
C LEU A 59 1.83 13.63 -4.86
N LEU A 60 1.28 13.19 -3.72
CA LEU A 60 1.96 13.28 -2.43
C LEU A 60 3.20 12.37 -2.37
N ASP A 61 3.18 11.22 -3.04
CA ASP A 61 4.37 10.36 -3.17
C ASP A 61 5.46 11.03 -4.00
N GLU A 62 5.09 11.65 -5.13
CA GLU A 62 6.02 12.45 -5.90
C GLU A 62 6.60 13.61 -5.09
N ALA A 63 5.78 14.22 -4.22
CA ALA A 63 6.22 15.26 -3.30
C ALA A 63 7.18 14.69 -2.25
N LEU A 64 6.90 13.52 -1.68
CA LEU A 64 7.77 12.83 -0.72
C LEU A 64 9.17 12.57 -1.30
N LEU A 65 9.24 12.15 -2.56
CA LEU A 65 10.51 11.95 -3.26
C LEU A 65 11.27 13.27 -3.52
N ALA A 66 10.56 14.38 -3.67
CA ALA A 66 11.16 15.69 -3.92
C ALA A 66 11.57 16.41 -2.62
N CYS A 67 10.94 16.07 -1.50
CA CYS A 67 11.25 16.66 -0.21
C CYS A 67 12.43 15.91 0.41
N ASN A 68 13.58 16.58 0.52
CA ASN A 68 14.82 15.98 1.04
C ASN A 68 14.80 15.64 2.54
N SER A 69 13.75 16.02 3.27
CA SER A 69 13.62 15.75 4.71
C SER A 69 12.16 15.67 5.15
N TYR A 70 11.93 14.96 6.28
CA TYR A 70 10.66 14.93 6.98
C TYR A 70 10.14 16.33 7.32
N ASP A 71 10.97 17.17 7.95
CA ASP A 71 10.56 18.53 8.31
C ASP A 71 10.27 19.41 7.09
N GLY A 72 10.99 19.19 5.98
CA GLY A 72 10.72 19.84 4.71
C GLY A 72 9.32 19.49 4.20
N PHE A 73 8.99 18.20 4.15
CA PHE A 73 7.67 17.72 3.74
C PHE A 73 6.57 18.24 4.67
N ARG A 74 6.72 18.06 5.98
CA ARG A 74 5.76 18.50 7.01
C ARG A 74 5.49 20.01 6.93
N THR A 75 6.53 20.80 6.71
CA THR A 75 6.40 22.26 6.58
C THR A 75 5.58 22.66 5.35
N GLN A 76 5.73 21.96 4.22
CA GLN A 76 4.96 22.28 3.00
C GLN A 76 3.52 21.78 3.10
N VAL A 77 3.30 20.56 3.60
CA VAL A 77 1.97 19.97 3.77
C VAL A 77 1.13 20.76 4.77
N GLY A 78 1.73 21.24 5.86
CA GLY A 78 1.05 22.07 6.86
C GLY A 78 0.50 23.40 6.32
N ARG A 79 0.85 23.80 5.09
CA ARG A 79 0.28 24.98 4.42
C ARG A 79 -1.10 24.73 3.81
N TYR A 80 -1.52 23.47 3.70
CA TYR A 80 -2.78 23.06 3.06
C TYR A 80 -3.63 22.21 4.02
N PRO A 81 -4.39 22.83 4.94
CA PRO A 81 -5.26 22.08 5.84
C PRO A 81 -6.25 21.21 5.07
N GLY A 82 -6.32 19.92 5.39
CA GLY A 82 -7.24 18.97 4.77
C GLY A 82 -6.73 18.28 3.50
N ILE A 83 -5.49 18.55 3.05
CA ILE A 83 -4.82 17.77 1.98
C ILE A 83 -4.64 16.30 2.37
N ILE A 84 -4.56 16.03 3.67
CA ILE A 84 -4.49 14.70 4.25
C ILE A 84 -5.63 14.62 5.26
N GLY A 85 -6.43 13.55 5.20
CA GLY A 85 -7.56 13.31 6.11
C GLY A 85 -7.16 12.97 7.56
N TYR A 86 -5.85 12.93 7.83
CA TYR A 86 -5.19 12.60 9.09
C TYR A 86 -4.06 13.60 9.35
N ASP A 87 -3.39 13.50 10.50
CA ASP A 87 -2.12 14.20 10.68
C ASP A 87 -1.01 13.59 9.80
N VAL A 88 0.05 14.37 9.60
CA VAL A 88 1.16 14.03 8.70
C VAL A 88 1.90 12.77 9.15
N ASN A 89 1.97 12.48 10.45
CA ASN A 89 2.67 11.29 10.92
C ASN A 89 1.88 10.03 10.62
N THR A 90 0.58 10.02 10.95
CA THR A 90 -0.29 8.90 10.62
C THR A 90 -0.35 8.66 9.11
N PHE A 91 -0.37 9.72 8.29
CA PHE A 91 -0.26 9.54 6.84
C PHE A 91 1.03 8.86 6.41
N LEU A 92 2.17 9.31 6.94
CA LEU A 92 3.46 8.73 6.59
C LEU A 92 3.60 7.30 7.11
N GLU A 93 3.19 6.98 8.33
CA GLU A 93 3.19 5.60 8.85
C GLU A 93 2.41 4.67 7.91
N LEU A 94 1.15 5.00 7.62
CA LEU A 94 0.30 4.20 6.76
C LEU A 94 0.81 4.10 5.31
N ARG A 95 1.45 5.17 4.81
CA ARG A 95 2.01 5.20 3.46
C ARG A 95 3.31 4.40 3.36
N CYS A 96 4.21 4.57 4.32
CA CYS A 96 5.51 3.91 4.34
C CYS A 96 5.40 2.39 4.56
N GLU A 97 4.35 1.92 5.24
CA GLU A 97 4.05 0.48 5.37
C GLU A 97 3.43 -0.13 4.11
N ARG A 98 2.58 0.62 3.39
CA ARG A 98 1.79 0.10 2.25
C ARG A 98 2.32 0.49 0.87
N ALA A 99 3.44 1.19 0.79
CA ALA A 99 4.03 1.58 -0.48
C ALA A 99 4.81 0.41 -1.09
N ASP A 100 4.40 -0.03 -2.29
CA ASP A 100 5.14 -1.04 -3.06
C ASP A 100 6.40 -0.48 -3.74
N ASP A 101 6.55 0.86 -3.78
CA ASP A 101 7.73 1.52 -4.34
C ASP A 101 8.81 1.71 -3.27
N ASP A 102 9.90 0.95 -3.38
CA ASP A 102 11.07 1.03 -2.51
C ASP A 102 11.65 2.45 -2.40
N ARG A 103 11.46 3.30 -3.42
CA ARG A 103 11.93 4.69 -3.38
C ARG A 103 11.17 5.51 -2.34
N ILE A 104 9.89 5.18 -2.12
CA ILE A 104 9.03 5.83 -1.13
C ILE A 104 9.39 5.34 0.27
N THR A 105 9.47 4.02 0.48
CA THR A 105 9.82 3.41 1.78
C THR A 105 11.20 3.85 2.26
N ASN A 106 12.13 4.12 1.34
CA ASN A 106 13.48 4.64 1.62
C ASN A 106 13.58 6.18 1.62
N THR A 107 12.49 6.94 1.71
CA THR A 107 12.58 8.41 1.86
C THR A 107 13.07 8.81 3.25
N ALA A 108 13.59 10.03 3.37
CA ALA A 108 13.94 10.61 4.66
C ALA A 108 12.71 10.79 5.58
N ALA A 109 11.53 10.99 4.99
CA ALA A 109 10.26 11.05 5.72
C ALA A 109 9.90 9.69 6.32
N CYS A 110 9.96 8.61 5.53
CA CYS A 110 9.69 7.26 6.02
C CYS A 110 10.68 6.82 7.10
N ARG A 111 11.98 7.08 6.93
CA ARG A 111 12.98 6.77 7.99
C ARG A 111 12.79 7.58 9.28
N ALA A 112 12.16 8.75 9.20
CA ALA A 112 11.95 9.60 10.37
C ALA A 112 10.73 9.19 11.20
N VAL A 113 9.69 8.63 10.55
CA VAL A 113 8.47 8.17 11.22
C VAL A 113 8.53 6.68 11.55
N VAL A 114 9.16 5.88 10.69
CA VAL A 114 9.49 4.49 10.93
C VAL A 114 10.82 4.47 11.67
N ALA A 115 10.77 4.66 12.99
CA ALA A 115 11.91 4.26 13.81
C ALA A 115 12.15 2.75 13.56
N PRO A 116 13.40 2.30 13.34
CA PRO A 116 13.68 0.87 13.49
C PRO A 116 13.18 0.50 14.90
N PRO A 117 12.42 -0.59 15.08
CA PRO A 117 11.88 -0.94 16.39
C PRO A 117 13.04 -1.02 17.39
N THR A 118 13.18 0.02 18.23
CA THR A 118 14.24 0.11 19.26
C THR A 118 13.84 -0.63 20.52
N THR A 119 12.58 -1.01 20.59
CA THR A 119 12.05 -1.95 21.54
C THR A 119 11.92 -3.25 20.75
N PRO A 120 12.63 -4.34 21.10
CA PRO A 120 12.11 -5.67 20.78
C PRO A 120 10.63 -5.63 21.17
N PRO A 121 9.69 -6.12 20.32
CA PRO A 121 8.31 -6.21 20.77
C PRO A 121 8.36 -6.78 22.18
N PRO A 122 7.65 -6.19 23.15
CA PRO A 122 7.67 -6.75 24.49
C PRO A 122 7.46 -8.25 24.32
N ASP A 123 8.28 -9.08 24.98
CA ASP A 123 7.93 -10.48 25.26
C ASP A 123 6.71 -10.46 26.18
N THR A 124 5.63 -9.87 25.69
CA THR A 124 4.30 -10.31 25.99
C THR A 124 4.31 -11.61 25.24
N GLU A 125 4.43 -12.73 25.95
CA GLU A 125 3.81 -13.95 25.48
C GLU A 125 2.32 -13.61 25.33
N VAL A 126 1.96 -12.91 24.24
CA VAL A 126 0.59 -12.82 23.80
C VAL A 126 0.32 -14.26 23.43
N GLU A 127 -0.45 -14.91 24.28
CA GLU A 127 -0.87 -16.27 24.01
C GLU A 127 -1.52 -16.24 22.64
N LEU A 128 -0.90 -16.93 21.67
CA LEU A 128 -1.39 -16.95 20.30
C LEU A 128 -2.74 -17.67 20.32
N VAL A 129 -3.80 -16.92 20.08
CA VAL A 129 -5.17 -17.41 20.04
C VAL A 129 -5.83 -16.89 18.78
N PHE A 130 -6.29 -17.81 17.95
CA PHE A 130 -7.18 -17.52 16.83
C PHE A 130 -8.61 -17.79 17.25
N VAL A 131 -9.54 -16.87 16.98
CA VAL A 131 -10.97 -17.07 17.25
C VAL A 131 -11.69 -17.28 15.92
N GLY A 132 -12.31 -18.44 15.78
CA GLY A 132 -13.10 -18.78 14.59
C GLY A 132 -14.55 -19.09 14.94
N ASP A 133 -15.44 -18.89 13.96
CA ASP A 133 -16.83 -19.30 14.06
C ASP A 133 -16.97 -20.73 13.49
N THR A 134 -17.62 -21.62 14.24
CA THR A 134 -17.96 -22.98 13.81
C THR A 134 -19.19 -22.99 12.91
N VAL A 135 -19.47 -24.12 12.25
CA VAL A 135 -20.63 -24.27 11.35
C VAL A 135 -21.99 -24.12 12.07
N ASP A 136 -22.05 -24.42 13.37
CA ASP A 136 -23.22 -24.24 14.24
C ASP A 136 -23.28 -22.84 14.88
N GLY A 137 -22.37 -21.94 14.51
CA GLY A 137 -22.37 -20.53 14.92
C GLY A 137 -21.79 -20.27 16.32
N ARG A 138 -21.14 -21.25 16.94
CA ARG A 138 -20.34 -21.01 18.16
C ARG A 138 -19.02 -20.35 17.81
N ARG A 139 -18.40 -19.71 18.80
CA ARG A 139 -17.04 -19.20 18.72
C ARG A 139 -16.10 -20.11 19.46
N VAL A 140 -15.02 -20.50 18.80
CA VAL A 140 -13.99 -21.39 19.35
C VAL A 140 -12.64 -20.69 19.29
N GLU A 141 -11.92 -20.77 20.41
CA GLU A 141 -10.52 -20.36 20.51
C GLU A 141 -9.62 -21.52 20.09
N ILE A 142 -8.75 -21.27 19.12
CA ILE A 142 -7.76 -22.21 18.60
C ILE A 142 -6.39 -21.71 19.01
N ARG A 143 -5.62 -22.59 19.64
CA ARG A 143 -4.26 -22.33 20.10
C ARG A 143 -3.27 -23.18 19.30
N PRO A 144 -2.03 -22.72 19.08
CA PRO A 144 -1.02 -23.51 18.42
C PRO A 144 -0.81 -24.86 19.11
N SER A 145 -0.77 -25.92 18.31
CA SER A 145 -0.49 -27.27 18.78
C SER A 145 0.28 -28.04 17.70
N ALA A 146 0.73 -29.26 18.02
CA ALA A 146 1.37 -30.11 17.02
C ALA A 146 0.43 -30.46 15.85
N ASP A 147 -0.87 -30.53 16.10
CA ASP A 147 -1.89 -30.88 15.12
C ASP A 147 -2.43 -29.65 14.37
N VAL A 148 -2.26 -28.45 14.94
CA VAL A 148 -2.72 -27.18 14.38
C VAL A 148 -1.55 -26.19 14.36
N PRO A 149 -0.68 -26.24 13.33
CA PRO A 149 0.40 -25.28 13.18
C PRO A 149 -0.14 -23.90 12.82
N PHE A 150 0.55 -22.87 13.29
CA PHE A 150 0.26 -21.47 12.97
C PHE A 150 1.33 -20.91 12.03
N GLU A 151 0.90 -20.02 11.13
CA GLU A 151 1.76 -19.20 10.29
C GLU A 151 1.52 -17.73 10.68
N GLY A 152 2.45 -17.17 11.45
CA GLY A 152 2.19 -15.90 12.13
C GLY A 152 1.08 -16.04 13.17
N ASP A 153 0.03 -15.23 13.04
CA ASP A 153 -1.05 -15.12 14.03
C ASP A 153 -2.29 -15.98 13.70
N ILE A 154 -2.27 -16.74 12.60
CA ILE A 154 -3.40 -17.56 12.15
C ILE A 154 -3.00 -19.04 11.96
N PRO A 155 -3.95 -19.99 12.07
CA PRO A 155 -3.71 -21.38 11.71
C PRO A 155 -3.29 -21.49 10.24
N ALA A 156 -2.28 -22.31 9.94
CA ALA A 156 -1.75 -22.48 8.58
C ALA A 156 -2.85 -22.87 7.57
N VAL A 157 -3.85 -23.66 8.02
CA VAL A 157 -5.01 -24.06 7.20
C VAL A 157 -5.81 -22.85 6.70
N VAL A 158 -5.94 -21.80 7.51
CA VAL A 158 -6.69 -20.58 7.15
C VAL A 158 -6.02 -19.86 5.96
N GLN A 159 -4.69 -19.76 5.98
CA GLN A 159 -3.91 -19.21 4.87
C GLN A 159 -3.95 -20.15 3.65
N GLN A 160 -3.77 -21.45 3.87
CA GLN A 160 -3.82 -22.46 2.83
C GLN A 160 -5.14 -22.44 2.05
N THR A 161 -6.28 -22.19 2.71
CA THR A 161 -7.57 -22.04 2.03
C THR A 161 -7.59 -20.88 1.04
N VAL A 162 -6.96 -19.76 1.39
CA VAL A 162 -6.83 -18.60 0.49
C VAL A 162 -5.90 -18.93 -0.67
N ASP A 163 -4.79 -19.62 -0.40
CA ASP A 163 -3.85 -20.03 -1.46
C ASP A 163 -4.53 -21.01 -2.44
N ILE A 164 -5.30 -21.98 -1.93
CA ILE A 164 -6.11 -22.89 -2.75
C ILE A 164 -7.14 -22.11 -3.58
N ALA A 165 -7.76 -21.07 -3.04
CA ALA A 165 -8.69 -20.23 -3.79
C ALA A 165 -8.01 -19.56 -4.99
N VAL A 166 -6.74 -19.13 -4.84
CA VAL A 166 -5.95 -18.52 -5.91
C VAL A 166 -5.51 -19.56 -6.94
N GLU A 167 -5.01 -20.71 -6.49
CA GLU A 167 -4.39 -21.71 -7.37
C GLU A 167 -5.41 -22.63 -8.06
N SER A 168 -6.45 -23.03 -7.33
CA SER A 168 -7.41 -24.07 -7.74
C SER A 168 -8.85 -23.57 -7.85
N GLY A 169 -9.13 -22.34 -7.41
CA GLY A 169 -10.46 -21.72 -7.50
C GLY A 169 -11.53 -22.49 -6.73
N CYS A 170 -12.79 -22.36 -7.18
CA CYS A 170 -13.94 -22.96 -6.50
C CYS A 170 -13.81 -24.46 -6.19
N PRO A 171 -13.40 -25.34 -7.14
CA PRO A 171 -13.29 -26.77 -6.85
C PRO A 171 -12.37 -27.06 -5.67
N GLY A 172 -11.18 -26.44 -5.63
CA GLY A 172 -10.21 -26.71 -4.56
C GLY A 172 -10.71 -26.26 -3.18
N VAL A 173 -11.34 -25.09 -3.10
CA VAL A 173 -11.86 -24.57 -1.82
C VAL A 173 -13.01 -25.44 -1.32
N LEU A 174 -13.90 -25.89 -2.22
CA LEU A 174 -15.02 -26.78 -1.86
C LEU A 174 -14.54 -28.17 -1.46
N ASP A 175 -13.55 -28.73 -2.14
CA ASP A 175 -12.93 -30.00 -1.76
C ASP A 175 -12.30 -29.90 -0.37
N GLN A 176 -11.57 -28.81 -0.08
CA GLN A 176 -11.00 -28.58 1.25
C GLN A 176 -12.07 -28.40 2.32
N ARG A 177 -13.15 -27.66 2.02
CA ARG A 177 -14.31 -27.53 2.92
C ARG A 177 -14.87 -28.90 3.27
N ASP A 178 -15.12 -29.74 2.27
CA ASP A 178 -15.76 -31.05 2.45
C ASP A 178 -14.86 -32.02 3.23
N LEU A 179 -13.53 -31.93 3.04
CA LEU A 179 -12.55 -32.66 3.85
C LEU A 179 -12.63 -32.28 5.34
N TRP A 180 -12.83 -31.01 5.67
CA TRP A 180 -12.98 -30.56 7.05
C TRP A 180 -14.35 -30.89 7.63
N LEU A 181 -15.42 -30.78 6.83
CA LEU A 181 -16.77 -31.20 7.24
C LEU A 181 -16.81 -32.67 7.66
N ALA A 182 -16.07 -33.54 6.96
CA ALA A 182 -15.99 -34.97 7.28
C ALA A 182 -15.28 -35.28 8.61
N GLN A 183 -14.59 -34.30 9.20
CA GLN A 183 -13.83 -34.45 10.45
C GLN A 183 -14.54 -33.82 11.66
N ILE A 184 -15.73 -33.26 11.47
CA ILE A 184 -16.51 -32.67 12.57
C ILE A 184 -17.08 -33.79 13.45
N ASP A 185 -16.80 -33.70 14.75
CA ASP A 185 -17.36 -34.52 15.81
C ASP A 185 -17.46 -33.70 17.12
N ASP A 186 -17.90 -34.33 18.22
CA ASP A 186 -18.09 -33.66 19.52
C ASP A 186 -16.75 -33.40 20.28
N SER A 187 -15.59 -33.59 19.63
CA SER A 187 -14.29 -33.37 20.25
C SER A 187 -13.77 -31.94 20.01
N PRO A 188 -12.78 -31.47 20.80
CA PRO A 188 -12.11 -30.20 20.52
C PRO A 188 -11.47 -30.14 19.12
N THR A 189 -11.01 -31.27 18.59
CA THR A 189 -10.46 -31.35 17.23
C THR A 189 -11.58 -31.24 16.19
N GLY A 190 -12.76 -31.81 16.46
CA GLY A 190 -13.97 -31.64 15.65
C GLY A 190 -14.45 -30.19 15.61
N ASP A 191 -14.36 -29.47 16.73
CA ASP A 191 -14.62 -28.03 16.81
C ASP A 191 -13.64 -27.21 15.93
N VAL A 192 -12.35 -27.56 15.93
CA VAL A 192 -11.35 -26.93 15.04
C VAL A 192 -11.66 -27.22 13.57
N ALA A 193 -11.98 -28.47 13.23
CA ALA A 193 -12.36 -28.85 11.87
C ALA A 193 -13.62 -28.08 11.42
N SER A 194 -14.58 -27.88 12.32
CA SER A 194 -15.78 -27.08 12.07
C SER A 194 -15.46 -25.62 11.74
N VAL A 195 -14.51 -25.01 12.46
CA VAL A 195 -14.01 -23.66 12.13
C VAL A 195 -13.38 -23.62 10.73
N PHE A 196 -12.54 -24.59 10.38
CA PHE A 196 -11.88 -24.63 9.07
C PHE A 196 -12.86 -24.86 7.92
N ALA A 197 -13.86 -25.72 8.12
CA ALA A 197 -14.96 -25.91 7.17
C ALA A 197 -15.75 -24.61 6.96
N GLN A 198 -16.09 -23.90 8.05
CA GLN A 198 -16.81 -22.63 7.96
C GLN A 198 -15.97 -21.54 7.28
N HIS A 199 -14.65 -21.49 7.53
CA HIS A 199 -13.75 -20.57 6.84
C HIS A 199 -13.71 -20.84 5.33
N ALA A 200 -13.55 -22.11 4.92
CA ALA A 200 -13.57 -22.49 3.51
C ALA A 200 -14.91 -22.18 2.82
N GLN A 201 -16.03 -22.37 3.52
CA GLN A 201 -17.35 -21.93 3.05
C GLN A 201 -17.39 -20.41 2.81
N ASN A 202 -16.87 -19.61 3.73
CA ASN A 202 -16.84 -18.15 3.61
C ASN A 202 -15.95 -17.70 2.44
N VAL A 203 -14.78 -18.33 2.27
CA VAL A 203 -13.87 -18.05 1.14
C VAL A 203 -14.54 -18.42 -0.19
N ALA A 204 -15.22 -19.57 -0.27
CA ALA A 204 -15.95 -19.98 -1.48
C ALA A 204 -17.02 -18.95 -1.86
N VAL A 205 -17.81 -18.46 -0.90
CA VAL A 205 -18.78 -17.39 -1.13
C VAL A 205 -18.09 -16.10 -1.59
N TYR A 206 -16.99 -15.73 -0.93
CA TYR A 206 -16.25 -14.49 -1.23
C TYR A 206 -15.72 -14.46 -2.67
N ILE A 207 -15.16 -15.57 -3.16
CA ILE A 207 -14.64 -15.66 -4.54
C ILE A 207 -15.73 -15.92 -5.59
N GLY A 208 -17.00 -15.91 -5.20
CA GLY A 208 -18.14 -16.03 -6.12
C GLY A 208 -18.51 -17.45 -6.51
N CYS A 209 -18.15 -18.46 -5.72
CA CYS A 209 -18.68 -19.81 -5.89
C CYS A 209 -20.15 -19.87 -5.44
N GLU A 210 -20.85 -20.93 -5.83
CA GLU A 210 -22.20 -21.25 -5.36
C GLU A 210 -22.17 -22.51 -4.47
N PRO A 211 -21.54 -22.45 -3.27
CA PRO A 211 -21.53 -23.59 -2.37
C PRO A 211 -22.94 -23.89 -1.85
N THR A 212 -23.28 -25.17 -1.72
CA THR A 212 -24.38 -25.58 -0.83
C THR A 212 -24.11 -25.02 0.57
N PRO A 213 -25.04 -24.27 1.18
CA PRO A 213 -24.90 -23.78 2.54
C PRO A 213 -24.67 -24.94 3.51
N ILE A 214 -23.82 -24.73 4.51
CA ILE A 214 -23.68 -25.68 5.61
C ILE A 214 -24.87 -25.48 6.54
N ASP A 215 -25.78 -26.43 6.59
CA ASP A 215 -26.91 -26.38 7.51
C ASP A 215 -26.42 -26.70 8.93
N GLY A 216 -26.42 -25.72 9.82
CA GLY A 216 -26.01 -25.86 11.23
C GLY A 216 -26.91 -26.77 12.10
N SER A 217 -27.68 -27.68 11.48
CA SER A 217 -28.70 -28.52 12.12
C SER A 217 -28.42 -30.04 12.02
N THR A 218 -27.36 -30.49 11.36
CA THR A 218 -27.04 -31.93 11.22
C THR A 218 -25.90 -32.38 12.11
N ALA A 219 -25.96 -32.03 13.41
CA ALA A 219 -25.28 -32.75 14.46
C ALA A 219 -26.36 -33.25 15.44
N GLY A 220 -26.70 -34.53 15.32
CA GLY A 220 -27.63 -35.26 16.18
C GLY A 220 -27.25 -36.72 16.21
#